data_AF-A0A8J5WYB1-F1
#
_entry.id   AF-A0A8J5WYB1-F1
#
_cell.length_a   1.000
_cell.length_b   1.000
_cell.length_c   1.000
_cell.angle_alpha   90.00
_cell.angle_beta   90.00
_cell.angle_gamma   90.00
#
_symmetry.space_group_name_H-M   'P 1'
#
loop_
_entity.id
_entity.type
_entity.pdbx_description
1 polymer ?
#
loop_
_entity_poly.entity_id
_entity_poly.type
_entity_poly.pdbx_seq_one_letter_code
_entity_poly.pdbx_strand_id
1 'polypeptide(L)'
;MFQSTVQLALDFLSPESLGESARMAQEIRCLPNDHDAKLNMLEIGKISLYAASSAVREIQRITLDPKFNPNLKFKDQNLTQAVSDNLTRITKERKVSCS
;
A
#
# COMPACT_ATOMS: atom_id res chain seq x y z
N MET A 1 5.72 -45.28 -2.64
CA MET A 1 4.97 -44.55 -3.70
C MET A 1 5.06 -43.08 -3.36
N PHE A 2 5.71 -42.26 -4.19
CA PHE A 2 5.75 -40.80 -3.97
C PHE A 2 4.45 -40.20 -4.48
N GLN A 3 3.79 -39.40 -3.62
CA GLN A 3 2.56 -38.71 -3.97
C GLN A 3 2.93 -37.31 -4.48
N SER A 4 2.73 -37.06 -5.77
CA SER A 4 2.91 -35.72 -6.33
C SER A 4 1.91 -34.75 -5.71
N THR A 5 2.41 -33.61 -5.22
CA THR A 5 1.61 -32.55 -4.60
C THR A 5 1.93 -31.21 -5.24
N VAL A 6 0.91 -30.44 -5.60
CA VAL A 6 1.05 -29.04 -6.03
C VAL A 6 0.69 -28.16 -4.85
N GLN A 7 1.64 -27.32 -4.41
CA GLN A 7 1.40 -26.33 -3.36
C GLN A 7 1.11 -24.99 -4.02
N LEU A 8 -0.05 -24.41 -3.70
CA LEU A 8 -0.43 -23.07 -4.13
C LEU A 8 -0.25 -22.15 -2.92
N ALA A 9 0.74 -21.26 -2.99
CA ALA A 9 0.88 -20.14 -2.07
C ALA A 9 0.31 -18.89 -2.75
N LEU A 10 -0.59 -18.20 -2.05
CA LEU A 10 -1.09 -16.91 -2.46
C LEU A 10 -0.54 -15.87 -1.50
N ASP A 11 0.19 -14.89 -2.02
CA ASP A 11 0.68 -13.78 -1.22
C ASP A 11 -0.49 -12.86 -0.87
N PHE A 12 -0.96 -12.95 0.37
CA PHE A 12 -2.00 -12.08 0.91
C PHE A 12 -1.42 -11.13 1.95
N LEU A 13 -1.85 -9.87 1.88
CA LEU A 13 -1.55 -8.84 2.87
C LEU A 13 -2.87 -8.31 3.42
N SER A 14 -3.11 -8.50 4.71
CA SER A 14 -4.26 -7.90 5.36
C SER A 14 -4.01 -6.40 5.59
N PRO A 15 -5.05 -5.55 5.58
CA PRO A 15 -4.90 -4.12 5.83
C PRO A 15 -4.16 -3.79 7.12
N GLU A 16 -4.38 -4.57 8.18
CA GLU A 16 -3.80 -4.38 9.52
C GLU A 16 -2.29 -4.68 9.54
N SER A 17 -1.84 -5.59 8.68
CA SER A 17 -0.42 -5.96 8.58
C SER A 17 0.41 -4.96 7.77
N LEU A 18 -0.23 -4.06 7.02
CA LEU A 18 0.43 -3.24 6.01
C LEU A 18 1.53 -2.35 6.57
N GLY A 19 1.32 -1.76 7.75
CA GLY A 19 2.33 -0.90 8.40
C GLY A 19 3.61 -1.66 8.75
N GLU A 20 3.45 -2.84 9.36
CA GLU A 20 4.55 -3.73 9.74
C GLU A 20 5.28 -4.26 8.51
N SER A 21 4.55 -4.68 7.48
CA SER A 21 5.13 -5.13 6.21
C SER A 21 5.88 -4.01 5.49
N ALA A 22 5.36 -2.78 5.51
CA ALA A 22 6.03 -1.63 4.92
C ALA A 22 7.37 -1.33 5.63
N ARG A 23 7.42 -1.46 6.96
CA ARG A 23 8.66 -1.30 7.74
C ARG A 23 9.66 -2.41 7.41
N MET A 24 9.23 -3.67 7.43
CA MET A 24 10.06 -4.83 7.10
C MET A 24 10.62 -4.74 5.67
N ALA A 25 9.84 -4.24 4.71
CA ALA A 25 10.33 -3.98 3.36
C ALA A 25 11.46 -2.93 3.33
N GLN A 26 11.48 -1.96 4.25
CA GLN A 26 12.61 -1.03 4.36
C GLN A 26 13.87 -1.73 4.87
N GLU A 27 13.73 -2.57 5.89
CA GLU A 27 14.82 -3.34 6.48
C GLU A 27 15.43 -4.33 5.46
N ILE A 28 14.57 -5.08 4.75
CA ILE A 28 14.99 -6.04 3.72
C ILE A 28 15.77 -5.36 2.58
N ARG A 29 15.41 -4.13 2.18
CA ARG A 29 16.12 -3.40 1.13
C ARG A 29 17.59 -3.15 1.47
N CYS A 30 17.90 -2.94 2.75
CA CYS A 30 19.26 -2.69 3.22
C CYS A 30 20.07 -3.97 3.46
N LEU A 31 19.51 -5.17 3.26
CA LEU A 31 20.26 -6.42 3.33
C LEU A 31 21.26 -6.57 2.17
N PRO A 32 22.29 -7.42 2.29
CA PRO A 32 23.14 -7.82 1.18
C PRO A 32 22.35 -8.35 -0.02
N ASN A 33 22.88 -8.18 -1.23
CA ASN A 33 22.15 -8.54 -2.47
C ASN A 33 21.91 -10.04 -2.63
N ASP A 34 22.71 -10.88 -1.99
CA ASP A 34 22.63 -12.34 -1.98
C ASP A 34 21.73 -12.89 -0.86
N HIS A 35 21.08 -12.02 -0.09
CA HIS A 35 20.23 -12.44 1.02
C HIS A 35 18.86 -12.97 0.53
N ASP A 36 18.47 -14.18 0.94
CA ASP A 36 17.24 -14.87 0.52
C ASP A 36 15.95 -14.06 0.71
N ALA A 37 15.87 -13.24 1.75
CA ALA A 37 14.73 -12.36 1.99
C ALA A 37 14.49 -11.34 0.85
N LYS A 38 15.52 -10.96 0.08
CA LYS A 38 15.36 -10.09 -1.09
C LYS A 38 14.68 -10.81 -2.26
N LEU A 39 14.83 -12.13 -2.38
CA LEU A 39 14.19 -12.93 -3.42
C LEU A 39 12.68 -13.06 -3.20
N ASN A 40 12.23 -12.97 -1.94
CA ASN A 40 10.84 -13.13 -1.54
C ASN A 40 10.19 -11.80 -1.12
N MET A 41 10.75 -10.67 -1.55
CA MET A 41 10.22 -9.36 -1.18
C MET A 41 8.87 -9.13 -1.87
N LEU A 42 7.80 -9.08 -1.08
CA LEU A 42 6.47 -8.71 -1.57
C LEU A 42 6.50 -7.30 -2.16
N GLU A 43 5.86 -7.09 -3.32
CA GLU A 43 5.71 -5.78 -3.96
C GLU A 43 4.71 -4.89 -3.19
N ILE A 44 4.89 -4.72 -1.87
CA ILE A 44 3.96 -4.02 -0.96
C ILE A 44 3.67 -2.60 -1.44
N GLY A 45 4.66 -1.92 -2.04
CA GLY A 45 4.46 -0.60 -2.63
C GLY A 45 3.45 -0.61 -3.79
N LYS A 46 3.49 -1.62 -4.65
CA LYS A 46 2.56 -1.81 -5.77
C LYS A 46 1.16 -2.17 -5.26
N ILE A 47 1.08 -3.11 -4.32
CA ILE A 47 -0.20 -3.50 -3.69
C ILE A 47 -0.86 -2.29 -3.02
N SER A 48 -0.09 -1.52 -2.26
CA SER A 48 -0.56 -0.28 -1.60
C SER A 48 -1.07 0.75 -2.60
N LEU A 49 -0.35 0.95 -3.70
CA LEU A 49 -0.75 1.89 -4.75
C LEU A 49 -2.07 1.47 -5.41
N TYR A 50 -2.22 0.18 -5.74
CA TYR A 50 -3.47 -0.33 -6.31
C TYR A 50 -4.63 -0.22 -5.34
N ALA A 51 -4.42 -0.53 -4.05
CA ALA A 51 -5.44 -0.39 -3.02
C ALA A 51 -5.92 1.08 -2.90
N ALA A 52 -4.99 2.03 -2.82
CA ALA A 52 -5.31 3.46 -2.79
C ALA A 52 -6.06 3.90 -4.07
N SER A 53 -5.59 3.46 -5.24
CA SER A 53 -6.23 3.76 -6.53
C SER A 53 -7.66 3.21 -6.61
N SER A 54 -7.90 2.02 -6.06
CA SER A 54 -9.23 1.41 -5.98
C SER A 54 -10.16 2.19 -5.05
N ALA A 55 -9.66 2.59 -3.86
CA ALA A 55 -10.42 3.40 -2.92
C ALA A 55 -10.81 4.76 -3.52
N VAL A 56 -9.90 5.44 -4.23
CA VAL A 56 -10.21 6.71 -4.92
C VAL A 56 -11.30 6.51 -5.98
N ARG A 57 -11.19 5.47 -6.82
CA ARG A 57 -12.22 5.17 -7.82
C ARG A 57 -13.58 4.92 -7.20
N GLU A 58 -13.62 4.19 -6.09
CA GLU A 58 -14.86 3.88 -5.38
C GLU A 58 -15.49 5.14 -4.77
N ILE A 59 -14.68 6.00 -4.13
CA ILE A 59 -15.14 7.30 -3.62
C ILE A 59 -15.68 8.17 -4.75
N GLN A 60 -14.98 8.23 -5.89
CA GLN A 60 -15.43 8.97 -7.07
C GLN A 60 -16.75 8.42 -7.60
N ARG A 61 -16.88 7.09 -7.70
CA ARG A 61 -18.12 6.44 -8.11
C ARG A 61 -19.28 6.84 -7.20
N ILE A 62 -19.09 6.78 -5.88
CA ILE A 62 -20.13 7.12 -4.90
C ILE A 62 -20.46 8.62 -4.94
N THR A 63 -19.46 9.48 -5.13
CA THR A 63 -19.64 10.95 -5.10
C THR A 63 -20.25 11.47 -6.41
N LEU A 64 -19.90 10.88 -7.54
CA LEU A 64 -20.29 11.36 -8.87
C LEU A 64 -21.52 10.65 -9.42
N ASP A 65 -21.89 9.47 -8.91
CA ASP A 65 -23.11 8.79 -9.31
C ASP A 65 -24.33 9.42 -8.60
N PRO A 66 -25.25 10.08 -9.34
CA PRO A 66 -26.41 10.72 -8.76
C PRO A 66 -27.36 9.74 -8.04
N LYS A 67 -27.25 8.42 -8.30
CA LYS A 67 -27.99 7.39 -7.53
C LYS A 67 -27.53 7.32 -6.07
N PHE A 68 -26.29 7.68 -5.80
CA PHE A 68 -25.68 7.65 -4.47
C PHE A 68 -25.50 9.06 -3.88
N ASN A 69 -25.76 10.12 -4.66
CA ASN A 69 -25.56 11.50 -4.24
C ASN A 69 -26.75 12.43 -4.58
N PRO A 70 -27.77 12.52 -3.71
CA PRO A 70 -28.71 13.65 -3.74
C PRO A 70 -28.27 14.86 -2.89
N ASN A 71 -27.36 14.72 -1.90
CA ASN A 71 -27.02 15.80 -0.95
C ASN A 71 -25.57 15.79 -0.39
N LEU A 72 -24.63 15.05 -0.99
CA LEU A 72 -23.27 14.89 -0.46
C LEU A 72 -22.41 16.14 -0.75
N LYS A 73 -22.32 17.06 0.22
CA LYS A 73 -21.38 18.19 0.20
C LYS A 73 -20.03 17.78 0.81
N PHE A 74 -19.20 17.04 0.08
CA PHE A 74 -17.85 16.73 0.56
C PHE A 74 -16.86 17.81 0.11
N LYS A 75 -16.64 18.81 0.96
CA LYS A 75 -15.54 19.76 0.80
C LYS A 75 -14.99 20.15 2.17
N ASP A 76 -14.41 19.16 2.86
CA ASP A 76 -13.68 19.43 4.09
C ASP A 76 -12.28 19.95 3.74
N GLN A 77 -12.09 21.27 3.82
CA GLN A 77 -10.81 21.94 3.51
C GLN A 77 -9.66 21.42 4.39
N ASN A 78 -9.97 20.90 5.58
CA ASN A 78 -9.00 20.32 6.52
C ASN A 78 -8.36 19.03 5.99
N LEU A 79 -9.09 18.21 5.23
CA LEU A 79 -8.57 16.94 4.71
C LEU A 79 -7.50 17.17 3.63
N THR A 80 -7.72 18.15 2.75
CA THR A 80 -6.74 18.50 1.71
C THR A 80 -5.42 18.95 2.33
N GLN A 81 -5.48 19.75 3.39
CA GLN A 81 -4.28 20.19 4.11
C GLN A 81 -3.56 19.01 4.77
N ALA A 82 -4.28 18.15 5.50
CA ALA A 82 -3.71 16.98 6.16
C ALA A 82 -3.04 15.99 5.19
N VAL A 83 -3.62 15.81 3.99
CA VAL A 83 -3.02 15.00 2.92
C VAL A 83 -1.73 15.62 2.40
N SER A 84 -1.71 16.95 2.17
CA SER A 84 -0.50 17.66 1.72
C SER A 84 0.64 17.55 2.75
N ASP A 85 0.32 17.72 4.03
CA ASP A 85 1.29 17.62 5.13
C ASP A 85 1.86 16.20 5.26
N ASN A 86 1.02 15.17 5.06
CA ASN A 86 1.48 13.78 5.01
C ASN A 86 2.37 13.52 3.80
N LEU A 87 2.01 14.03 2.62
CA LEU A 87 2.80 13.84 1.40
C LEU A 87 4.20 14.45 1.53
N THR A 88 4.30 15.65 2.11
CA THR A 88 5.59 16.31 2.34
C THR A 88 6.46 15.54 3.34
N ARG A 89 5.89 15.02 4.44
CA ARG A 89 6.59 14.13 5.38
C ARG A 89 7.13 12.87 4.70
N ILE A 90 6.26 12.13 3.99
CA ILE A 90 6.66 10.88 3.32
C ILE A 90 7.76 11.13 2.29
N THR A 91 7.70 12.24 1.56
CA THR A 91 8.72 12.59 0.57
C THR A 91 10.07 12.90 1.23
N LYS A 92 10.07 13.45 2.45
CA LYS A 92 11.27 13.74 3.23
C LYS A 92 11.90 12.48 3.84
N GLU A 93 11.08 11.54 4.30
CA GLU A 93 11.52 10.26 4.91
C GLU A 93 12.07 9.25 3.91
N ARG A 94 11.78 9.40 2.61
CA ARG A 94 12.35 8.54 1.55
C ARG A 94 13.88 8.63 1.41
N LYS A 95 14.55 9.54 2.13
CA LYS A 95 16.01 9.53 2.30
C LYS A 95 16.44 8.53 3.37
N VAL A 96 16.04 7.26 3.25
CA VAL A 96 16.71 6.20 4.00
C VAL A 96 17.95 5.83 3.19
N SER A 97 19.11 6.35 3.60
CA SER A 97 20.39 5.87 3.09
C SER A 97 20.69 4.56 3.78
N CYS A 98 20.67 3.44 3.06
CA CYS A 98 21.35 2.24 3.53
C CYS A 98 22.85 2.60 3.63
N SER A 99 23.50 2.18 4.72
CA SER A 99 24.91 2.43 4.99
C SER A 99 25.81 1.55 4.11
#